data_AF-A0A7S2B3V6-F1
#
_entry.id   AF-A0A7S2B3V6-F1
#
_cell.length_a   1.000
_cell.length_b   1.000
_cell.length_c   1.000
_cell.angle_alpha   90.00
_cell.angle_beta   90.00
_cell.angle_gamma   90.00
#
_symmetry.space_group_name_H-M   'P 1'
#
loop_
_entity.id
_entity.type
_entity.pdbx_description
1 polymer ?
#
loop_
_entity_poly.entity_id
_entity_poly.type
_entity_poly.pdbx_seq_one_letter_code
_entity_poly.pdbx_strand_id
1 'polypeptide(L)'
;DNARALLHLYFAASNGDIQASMALAHRHSLGLGVPRSCQAAVLYLAPVAERVAERERLPGPNQAVEKVRLSVTTDSSSSAARELDVVQYYQYSADMGNSDAQTAMGQLFNFGMRGIEQDHSRAL
;
A
#
# COMPACT_ATOMS: atom_id res chain seq x y z
N ASP A 1 30.87 -14.90 -10.93
CA ASP A 1 31.87 -13.90 -11.39
C ASP A 1 31.33 -12.48 -11.33
N ASN A 2 31.78 -11.69 -10.34
CA ASN A 2 31.35 -10.29 -10.18
C ASN A 2 31.74 -9.39 -11.38
N ALA A 3 32.86 -9.68 -12.05
CA ALA A 3 33.30 -8.92 -13.21
C ALA A 3 32.36 -9.07 -14.44
N ARG A 4 31.85 -10.29 -14.69
CA ARG A 4 30.89 -10.54 -15.77
C ARG A 4 29.55 -9.83 -15.51
N ALA A 5 29.08 -9.86 -14.26
CA ALA A 5 27.86 -9.15 -13.87
C ALA A 5 27.97 -7.64 -14.09
N LEU A 6 29.10 -7.03 -13.76
CA LEU A 6 29.36 -5.61 -14.03
C LEU A 6 29.33 -5.29 -15.52
N LEU A 7 29.95 -6.14 -16.35
CA LEU A 7 29.93 -5.97 -17.80
C LEU A 7 28.49 -5.95 -18.35
N HIS A 8 27.66 -6.90 -17.94
CA HIS A 8 26.25 -6.94 -18.34
C HIS A 8 25.47 -5.71 -17.85
N LEU A 9 25.74 -5.24 -16.63
CA LEU A 9 25.13 -4.02 -16.10
C LEU A 9 25.53 -2.77 -16.90
N TYR A 10 26.79 -2.64 -17.31
CA TYR A 10 27.24 -1.52 -18.16
C TYR A 10 26.52 -1.53 -19.51
N PHE A 11 26.42 -2.68 -20.16
CA PHE A 11 25.68 -2.78 -21.42
C PHE A 11 24.18 -2.49 -21.24
N ALA A 12 23.55 -3.03 -20.20
CA ALA A 12 22.14 -2.77 -19.91
C ALA A 12 21.88 -1.29 -19.61
N ALA A 13 22.73 -0.65 -18.80
CA ALA A 13 22.65 0.78 -18.51
C ALA A 13 22.86 1.64 -19.76
N SER A 14 23.81 1.27 -20.64
CA SER A 14 24.01 1.96 -21.92
C SER A 14 22.81 1.83 -22.86
N ASN A 15 22.04 0.75 -22.75
CA ASN A 15 20.78 0.53 -23.46
C ASN A 15 19.58 1.22 -22.78
N GLY A 16 19.81 1.98 -21.71
CA GLY A 16 18.79 2.74 -21.00
C GLY A 16 17.98 1.95 -19.98
N ASP A 17 18.42 0.77 -19.56
CA ASP A 17 17.79 0.03 -18.48
C ASP A 17 17.91 0.79 -17.16
N ILE A 18 16.76 1.07 -16.57
CA ILE A 18 16.62 1.80 -15.31
C ILE A 18 17.22 1.00 -14.16
N GLN A 19 16.97 -0.31 -14.11
CA GLN A 19 17.43 -1.16 -13.01
C GLN A 19 18.94 -1.31 -13.03
N ALA A 20 19.52 -1.51 -14.22
CA ALA A 20 20.96 -1.59 -14.38
C ALA A 20 21.67 -0.27 -14.02
N SER A 21 21.09 0.87 -14.41
CA SER A 21 21.62 2.20 -14.10
C SER A 21 21.58 2.48 -12.59
N MET A 22 20.49 2.12 -11.90
CA MET A 22 20.40 2.20 -10.44
C MET A 22 21.40 1.28 -9.73
N ALA A 23 21.56 0.05 -10.23
CA ALA A 23 22.53 -0.89 -9.68
C ALA A 23 23.96 -0.37 -9.82
N LEU A 24 24.35 0.18 -10.97
CA LEU A 24 25.68 0.80 -11.16
C LEU A 24 25.86 2.02 -10.26
N ALA A 25 24.85 2.88 -10.13
CA ALA A 25 24.90 4.03 -9.24
C ALA A 25 25.18 3.62 -7.78
N HIS A 26 24.47 2.59 -7.29
CA HIS A 26 24.67 2.05 -5.95
C HIS A 26 26.07 1.43 -5.76
N ARG A 27 26.58 0.76 -6.80
CA ARG A 27 27.94 0.18 -6.76
C ARG A 27 29.01 1.27 -6.77
N HIS A 28 28.86 2.35 -7.53
CA HIS A 28 29.78 3.49 -7.51
C HIS A 28 29.70 4.29 -6.21
N SER A 29 28.54 4.40 -5.57
CA SER A 29 28.42 5.11 -4.28
C SER A 29 29.09 4.34 -3.13
N LEU A 30 29.00 3.01 -3.14
CA LEU A 30 29.59 2.16 -2.11
C LEU A 30 31.03 1.70 -2.44
N GLY A 31 31.43 1.68 -3.70
CA GLY A 31 32.73 1.16 -4.15
C GLY A 31 32.75 -0.36 -4.35
N LEU A 32 31.63 -0.97 -4.76
CA LEU A 32 31.48 -2.42 -4.85
C LEU A 32 31.92 -3.00 -6.20
N GLY A 33 33.21 -3.34 -6.31
CA GLY A 33 33.80 -3.89 -7.54
C GLY A 33 34.06 -2.84 -8.63
N VAL A 34 33.87 -1.56 -8.30
CA VAL A 34 34.17 -0.37 -9.11
C VAL A 34 34.74 0.71 -8.18
N PRO A 35 35.53 1.67 -8.69
CA PRO A 35 36.02 2.76 -7.86
C PRO A 35 34.85 3.56 -7.27
N ARG A 36 34.97 3.88 -5.97
CA ARG A 36 33.99 4.68 -5.25
C ARG A 36 34.01 6.10 -5.79
N SER A 37 32.88 6.56 -6.34
CA SER A 37 32.71 7.90 -6.87
C SER A 37 31.25 8.32 -6.78
N CYS A 38 30.98 9.31 -5.93
CA CYS A 38 29.66 9.92 -5.85
C CYS A 38 29.27 10.62 -7.15
N GLN A 39 30.26 11.22 -7.83
CA GLN A 39 30.05 11.89 -9.12
C GLN A 39 29.55 10.91 -10.18
N ALA A 40 30.19 9.75 -10.29
CA ALA A 40 29.77 8.70 -11.22
C ALA A 40 28.40 8.14 -10.84
N ALA A 41 28.13 7.95 -9.54
CA ALA A 41 26.82 7.48 -9.09
C ALA A 41 25.67 8.42 -9.49
N VAL A 42 25.87 9.73 -9.35
CA VAL A 42 24.86 10.74 -9.74
C VAL A 42 24.62 10.71 -11.25
N LEU A 43 25.65 10.54 -12.07
CA LEU A 43 25.51 10.47 -13.53
C LEU A 43 24.59 9.33 -13.98
N TYR A 44 24.66 8.16 -13.33
CA TYR A 44 23.77 7.04 -13.64
C TYR A 44 22.38 7.18 -13.02
N LEU A 45 22.25 7.90 -11.90
CA LEU A 45 20.99 8.02 -11.16
C LEU A 45 20.09 9.17 -11.64
N ALA A 46 20.67 10.29 -12.07
CA ALA A 46 19.92 11.48 -12.50
C ALA A 46 18.89 11.21 -13.62
N PRO A 47 19.26 10.59 -14.76
CA PRO A 47 18.29 10.32 -15.84
C PRO A 47 17.22 9.29 -15.44
N VAL A 48 17.53 8.41 -14.48
CA VAL A 48 16.55 7.46 -13.94
C VAL A 48 15.50 8.20 -13.10
N ALA A 49 15.94 9.09 -12.22
CA ALA A 49 15.05 9.84 -11.34
C ALA A 49 14.05 10.69 -12.14
N GLU A 50 14.49 11.31 -13.24
CA GLU A 50 13.62 12.06 -14.15
C GLU A 50 12.56 11.16 -14.79
N ARG A 51 12.95 10.01 -15.35
CA ARG A 51 12.00 9.05 -15.96
C ARG A 51 10.98 8.50 -14.97
N VAL A 52 11.40 8.22 -13.74
CA VAL A 52 10.50 7.74 -12.68
C VAL A 52 9.54 8.86 -12.27
N ALA A 53 10.03 10.08 -12.11
CA ALA A 53 9.20 11.24 -11.78
C ALA A 53 8.17 11.53 -12.90
N GLU A 54 8.54 11.40 -14.17
CA GLU A 54 7.62 11.52 -15.30
C GLU A 54 6.55 10.41 -15.29
N ARG A 55 6.94 9.17 -14.98
CA ARG A 55 6.02 8.03 -14.90
C ARG A 55 4.99 8.22 -13.79
N GLU A 56 5.41 8.71 -12.62
CA GLU A 56 4.53 8.98 -11.47
C GLU A 56 3.65 10.23 -11.69
N ARG A 57 4.08 11.17 -12.53
CA ARG A 57 3.30 12.35 -12.89
C ARG A 57 2.11 12.02 -13.78
N LEU A 58 2.18 10.92 -14.53
CA LEU A 58 1.06 10.42 -15.30
C LEU A 58 0.11 9.67 -14.36
N PRO A 59 -1.16 10.06 -14.24
CA PRO A 59 -2.15 9.25 -13.55
C PRO A 59 -2.36 7.96 -14.36
N GLY A 60 -1.56 6.94 -14.07
CA GLY A 60 -1.78 5.60 -14.59
C GLY A 60 -3.09 5.04 -14.02
N PRO A 61 -3.80 4.16 -14.74
CA PRO A 61 -5.10 3.63 -14.32
C PRO A 61 -5.05 2.80 -13.02
N ASN A 62 -3.87 2.55 -12.43
CA ASN A 62 -3.67 1.56 -11.37
C ASN A 62 -3.00 2.09 -10.09
N GLN A 63 -2.93 3.40 -9.86
CA GLN A 63 -2.48 3.97 -8.58
C GLN A 63 -3.43 5.05 -8.05
N ALA A 64 -4.74 4.83 -8.19
CA ALA A 64 -5.63 5.28 -7.14
C ALA A 64 -5.42 4.30 -5.96
N VAL A 65 -4.34 4.48 -5.19
CA VAL A 65 -4.31 3.90 -3.85
C VAL A 65 -5.42 4.62 -3.10
N GLU A 66 -6.59 3.99 -3.06
CA GLU A 66 -7.71 4.46 -2.27
C GLU A 66 -7.16 4.71 -0.86
N LYS A 67 -7.39 5.91 -0.32
CA LYS A 67 -6.96 6.26 1.02
C LYS A 67 -7.82 5.48 2.02
N VAL A 68 -7.54 4.19 2.17
CA VAL A 68 -8.15 3.35 3.19
C VAL A 68 -7.51 3.73 4.51
N ARG A 69 -8.32 4.12 5.50
CA ARG A 69 -7.83 4.23 6.87
C ARG A 69 -7.41 2.84 7.32
N LEU A 70 -6.10 2.64 7.49
CA LEU A 70 -5.55 1.51 8.22
C LEU A 70 -5.95 1.65 9.69
N SER A 71 -7.14 1.18 10.05
CA SER A 71 -7.36 0.68 11.40
C SER A 71 -6.61 -0.65 11.53
N VAL A 72 -6.08 -0.93 12.71
CA VAL A 72 -5.25 -2.11 13.07
C VAL A 72 -5.92 -3.48 12.79
N THR A 73 -7.12 -3.50 12.21
CA THR A 73 -7.91 -4.69 11.90
C THR A 73 -8.31 -4.67 10.42
N THR A 74 -7.38 -4.93 9.50
CA THR A 74 -7.67 -5.02 8.06
C THR A 74 -7.30 -6.40 7.52
N ASP A 75 -8.16 -7.38 7.81
CA ASP A 75 -8.30 -8.64 7.05
C ASP A 75 -9.59 -8.57 6.22
N SER A 76 -9.58 -7.73 5.18
CA SER A 76 -10.76 -7.23 4.46
C SER A 76 -11.44 -8.22 3.50
N SER A 77 -11.11 -9.50 3.51
CA SER A 77 -11.78 -10.49 2.64
C SER A 77 -12.53 -11.58 3.40
N SER A 78 -12.26 -11.72 4.71
CA SER A 78 -12.94 -12.71 5.56
C SER A 78 -13.66 -12.08 6.76
N SER A 79 -13.52 -10.76 6.93
CA SER A 79 -14.18 -9.98 7.99
C SER A 79 -15.61 -9.62 7.61
N ALA A 80 -15.90 -9.21 6.38
CA ALA A 80 -17.23 -8.73 5.99
C ALA A 80 -18.34 -9.80 6.14
N ALA A 81 -18.05 -11.05 5.78
CA ALA A 81 -18.99 -12.16 5.98
C ALA A 81 -19.21 -12.45 7.48
N ARG A 82 -18.14 -12.41 8.29
CA ARG A 82 -18.25 -12.58 9.75
C ARG A 82 -18.90 -11.39 10.44
N GLU A 83 -18.76 -10.19 9.89
CA GLU A 83 -19.36 -8.96 10.41
C GLU A 83 -20.88 -8.98 10.25
N LEU A 84 -21.40 -9.50 9.13
CA LEU A 84 -22.84 -9.71 8.94
C LEU A 84 -23.41 -10.71 9.96
N ASP A 85 -22.71 -11.82 10.22
CA ASP A 85 -23.13 -12.82 11.20
C ASP A 85 -23.20 -12.23 12.63
N VAL A 86 -22.26 -11.35 12.98
CA VAL A 86 -22.22 -10.69 14.29
C VAL A 86 -23.38 -9.71 14.45
N VAL A 87 -23.72 -8.95 13.40
CA VAL A 87 -24.85 -8.01 13.42
C VAL A 87 -26.17 -8.76 13.61
N GLN A 88 -26.39 -9.87 12.90
CA GLN A 88 -27.60 -10.67 13.03
C GLN A 88 -27.76 -11.26 14.44
N TYR A 89 -26.67 -11.69 15.06
CA TYR A 89 -26.67 -12.16 16.45
C TYR A 89 -27.08 -11.06 17.45
N TYR A 90 -26.56 -9.85 17.28
CA TYR A 90 -26.91 -8.72 18.14
C TYR A 90 -28.36 -8.25 17.93
N GLN A 91 -28.87 -8.29 16.70
CA GLN A 91 -30.28 -8.02 16.41
C GLN A 91 -31.20 -9.01 17.15
N TYR A 92 -30.95 -10.31 17.00
CA TYR A 92 -31.73 -11.33 17.71
C TYR A 92 -31.66 -11.17 19.23
N SER A 93 -30.48 -10.87 19.77
CA SER A 93 -30.30 -10.65 21.21
C SER A 93 -31.04 -9.40 21.70
N ALA A 94 -31.07 -8.34 20.89
CA ALA A 94 -31.80 -7.11 21.20
C ALA A 94 -33.32 -7.33 21.16
N ASP A 95 -33.82 -8.12 20.21
CA ASP A 95 -35.23 -8.52 20.12
C ASP A 95 -35.66 -9.40 21.30
N MET A 96 -34.74 -10.21 21.82
CA MET A 96 -34.91 -11.01 23.04
C MET A 96 -34.82 -10.16 24.33
N GLY A 97 -34.60 -8.85 24.22
CA GLY A 97 -34.58 -7.92 25.36
C GLY A 97 -33.24 -7.79 26.08
N ASN A 98 -32.13 -8.21 25.45
CA ASN A 98 -30.80 -8.01 26.01
C ASN A 98 -30.39 -6.52 25.90
N SER A 99 -30.27 -5.85 27.05
CA SER A 99 -29.90 -4.42 27.14
C SER A 99 -28.51 -4.11 26.59
N ASP A 100 -27.56 -5.04 26.74
CA ASP A 100 -26.19 -4.87 26.25
C ASP A 100 -26.17 -4.94 24.72
N ALA A 101 -27.00 -5.82 24.15
CA ALA A 101 -27.16 -5.94 22.70
C ALA A 101 -27.87 -4.72 22.09
N GLN A 102 -28.89 -4.19 22.76
CA GLN A 102 -29.57 -2.96 22.33
C GLN A 102 -28.61 -1.77 22.30
N THR A 103 -27.77 -1.63 23.34
CA THR A 103 -26.77 -0.57 23.43
C THR A 103 -25.72 -0.69 22.33
N ALA A 104 -25.26 -1.91 22.06
CA ALA A 104 -24.30 -2.19 20.98
C ALA A 104 -24.89 -1.87 19.60
N MET A 105 -26.16 -2.21 19.36
CA MET A 105 -26.86 -1.88 18.10
C MET A 105 -27.06 -0.37 17.92
N GLY A 106 -27.40 0.37 18.98
CA GLY A 106 -27.50 1.82 18.93
C GLY A 106 -26.17 2.49 18.55
N GLN A 107 -25.07 2.01 19.11
CA GLN A 107 -23.73 2.48 18.73
C GLN A 107 -23.38 2.12 17.27
N LEU A 108 -23.73 0.91 16.81
CA LEU A 108 -23.51 0.48 15.43
C LEU A 108 -24.24 1.38 14.42
N PHE A 109 -25.52 1.70 14.66
CA PHE A 109 -26.31 2.58 13.79
C PHE A 109 -25.83 4.05 13.85
N ASN A 110 -25.36 4.51 15.00
CA ASN A 110 -24.89 5.90 15.14
C ASN A 110 -23.57 6.17 14.40
N PHE A 111 -22.68 5.17 14.35
CA PHE A 111 -21.36 5.32 13.72
C PHE A 111 -21.26 4.74 12.30
N GLY A 112 -22.24 3.95 11.84
CA GLY A 112 -22.22 3.33 10.52
C GLY A 112 -21.05 2.36 10.35
N MET A 113 -20.95 1.36 11.24
CA MET A 113 -19.86 0.38 11.26
C MET A 113 -20.29 -1.01 10.79
N ARG A 114 -19.34 -1.83 10.31
CA ARG A 114 -19.54 -3.26 9.96
C ARG A 114 -20.59 -3.52 8.86
N GLY A 115 -20.71 -2.61 7.88
CA GLY A 115 -21.61 -2.77 6.73
C GLY A 115 -23.05 -2.30 6.95
N ILE A 116 -23.35 -1.67 8.10
CA ILE A 116 -24.63 -1.03 8.37
C ILE A 116 -24.54 0.45 7.99
N GLU A 117 -25.53 0.96 7.24
CA GLU A 117 -25.66 2.40 6.97
C GLU A 117 -25.95 3.19 8.25
N GLN A 118 -25.38 4.39 8.32
CA GLN A 118 -25.57 5.29 9.45
C GLN A 118 -27.01 5.78 9.50
N ASP A 119 -27.75 5.41 10.55
CA ASP A 119 -29.15 5.82 10.74
C ASP A 119 -29.39 6.20 12.20
N HIS A 120 -29.33 7.50 12.46
CA HIS A 120 -29.52 8.06 13.79
C HIS A 120 -30.94 7.88 14.34
N SER A 121 -31.93 7.66 13.46
CA SER A 121 -33.31 7.46 13.89
C SER A 121 -33.54 6.09 14.53
N ARG A 122 -32.73 5.10 14.15
CA ARG A 122 -32.74 3.74 14.71
C ARG A 122 -31.81 3.58 15.92
N ALA A 123 -31.00 4.61 16.21
CA ALA A 123 -30.04 4.62 17.32
C ALA A 123 -30.60 5.25 18.61
N LEU A 124 -31.77 5.90 18.54
CA LEU A 124 -32.48 6.57 19.64
C LEU A 124 -33.65 5.72 20.12
#